data_AF-A0A8H9QYB7-F1
#
_entry.id   AF-A0A8H9QYB7-F1
#
_cell.length_a   1.000
_cell.length_b   1.000
_cell.length_c   1.000
_cell.angle_alpha   90.00
_cell.angle_beta   90.00
_cell.angle_gamma   90.00
#
_symmetry.space_group_name_H-M   'P 1'
#
loop_
_entity.id
_entity.type
_entity.pdbx_description
1 polymer ?
#
loop_
_entity_poly.entity_id
_entity_poly.type
_entity_poly.pdbx_seq_one_letter_code
_entity_poly.pdbx_strand_id
1 'polypeptide(L)'
;MTIENNYENIYILEKIYEVEYNPSRFNIRYDDTDKYILGFTTPIPRKETFVSKFIKCKTLYDTLVDLDFKIKISLKEALRYSSSKVLKETFNFFDSPSEDEKYAYYYIENALFRTASLWDILAQLYCIHYDVYINKSKVYYNQIFKPNNPINIKFKDDARKIYKYLKEKDNTNVSPEWKGNHRFVNRTRNKMIHRNSPNIISLSNFDVNIKTYPLTMLKRIVEDYNVVSKFILVIINEIEKDYVKNYLKTLFPTELDTIISLVTLSKNIL
;
A
#
# COMPACT_ATOMS: atom_id res chain seq x y z
N MET A 1 4.79 -20.16 27.44
CA MET A 1 4.89 -19.31 26.24
C MET A 1 5.74 -20.09 25.25
N THR A 2 5.17 -20.67 24.20
CA THR A 2 5.94 -21.48 23.24
C THR A 2 6.82 -20.58 22.37
N ILE A 3 8.05 -21.03 22.14
CA ILE A 3 9.12 -20.27 21.45
C ILE A 3 8.70 -19.82 20.03
N GLU A 4 7.93 -20.65 19.30
CA GLU A 4 7.44 -20.35 17.94
C GLU A 4 6.50 -19.14 17.85
N ASN A 5 5.65 -18.92 18.86
CA ASN A 5 4.73 -17.77 18.88
C ASN A 5 5.47 -16.43 19.06
N ASN A 6 6.71 -16.46 19.54
CA ASN A 6 7.50 -15.24 19.68
C ASN A 6 8.13 -14.83 18.34
N TYR A 7 8.63 -15.79 17.56
CA TYR A 7 9.24 -15.52 16.26
C TYR A 7 8.24 -14.95 15.24
N GLU A 8 7.03 -15.50 15.15
CA GLU A 8 6.02 -15.00 14.22
C GLU A 8 5.58 -13.56 14.57
N ASN A 9 5.43 -13.25 15.87
CA ASN A 9 5.10 -11.91 16.32
C ASN A 9 6.20 -10.90 15.98
N ILE A 10 7.47 -11.29 16.19
CA ILE A 10 8.63 -10.46 15.86
C ILE A 10 8.66 -10.20 14.35
N TYR A 11 8.52 -11.25 13.53
CA TYR A 11 8.47 -11.15 12.08
C TYR A 11 7.37 -10.19 11.60
N ILE A 12 6.15 -10.31 12.15
CA ILE A 12 5.03 -9.41 11.82
C ILE A 12 5.37 -7.96 12.20
N LEU A 13 5.93 -7.73 13.38
CA LEU A 13 6.35 -6.40 13.82
C LEU A 13 7.42 -5.81 12.89
N GLU A 14 8.44 -6.60 12.55
CA GLU A 14 9.49 -6.19 11.61
C GLU A 14 8.89 -5.74 10.28
N LYS A 15 7.97 -6.53 9.70
CA LYS A 15 7.30 -6.16 8.44
C LYS A 15 6.46 -4.88 8.53
N ILE A 16 5.86 -4.60 9.69
CA ILE A 16 5.13 -3.35 9.95
C ILE A 16 6.10 -2.16 10.02
N TYR A 17 7.26 -2.32 10.65
CA TYR A 17 8.27 -1.27 10.80
C TYR A 17 9.14 -1.07 9.56
N GLU A 18 9.25 -2.06 8.68
CA GLU A 18 9.92 -1.93 7.36
C GLU A 18 9.28 -0.85 6.48
N VAL A 19 7.99 -0.55 6.68
CA VAL A 19 7.29 0.48 5.90
C VAL A 19 7.43 1.82 6.60
N GLU A 20 8.01 2.80 5.93
CA GLU A 20 8.15 4.17 6.44
C GLU A 20 7.87 5.20 5.34
N TYR A 21 7.07 6.22 5.68
CA TYR A 21 6.81 7.37 4.83
C TYR A 21 7.13 8.65 5.59
N ASN A 22 8.04 9.46 5.05
CA ASN A 22 8.34 10.79 5.59
C ASN A 22 7.17 11.74 5.29
N PRO A 23 6.43 12.26 6.29
CA PRO A 23 5.28 13.14 6.05
C PRO A 23 5.62 14.42 5.29
N SER A 24 6.87 14.88 5.38
CA SER A 24 7.33 16.13 4.77
C SER A 24 7.94 15.96 3.38
N ARG A 25 7.94 14.74 2.82
CA ARG A 25 8.66 14.40 1.58
C ARG A 25 8.35 15.32 0.40
N PHE A 26 7.08 15.71 0.22
CA PHE A 26 6.64 16.56 -0.89
C PHE A 26 6.27 17.99 -0.46
N ASN A 27 6.71 18.42 0.72
CA ASN A 27 6.47 19.78 1.17
C ASN A 27 7.38 20.75 0.41
N ILE A 28 6.78 21.73 -0.27
CA ILE A 28 7.51 22.85 -0.86
C ILE A 28 7.50 23.98 0.16
N ARG A 29 8.62 24.15 0.87
CA ARG A 29 8.85 25.28 1.78
C ARG A 29 9.21 26.54 0.99
N TYR A 30 8.77 27.70 1.48
CA TYR A 30 9.02 28.99 0.85
C TYR A 30 9.77 29.98 1.75
N ASP A 31 10.08 29.57 2.98
CA ASP A 31 10.94 30.28 3.93
C ASP A 31 11.62 29.25 4.86
N ASP A 32 12.44 29.74 5.79
CA ASP A 32 13.12 28.92 6.80
C ASP A 32 12.20 28.47 7.95
N THR A 33 10.88 28.67 7.82
CA THR A 33 9.88 28.20 8.79
C THR A 33 9.27 26.87 8.34
N ASP A 34 8.38 26.31 9.16
CA ASP A 34 7.63 25.09 8.81
C ASP A 34 6.45 25.32 7.84
N LYS A 35 6.35 26.51 7.25
CA LYS A 35 5.31 26.81 6.27
C LYS A 35 5.61 26.20 4.91
N TYR A 36 4.59 25.66 4.26
CA TYR A 36 4.71 25.05 2.94
C TYR A 36 3.49 25.35 2.07
N ILE A 37 3.65 25.16 0.76
CA ILE A 37 2.58 25.35 -0.22
C ILE A 37 1.54 24.23 -0.06
N LEU A 38 0.32 24.61 0.38
CA LEU A 38 -0.79 23.67 0.57
C LEU A 38 -1.36 23.14 -0.75
N GLY A 39 -1.41 23.98 -1.79
CA GLY A 39 -2.03 23.62 -3.04
C GLY A 39 -1.75 24.58 -4.20
N PHE A 40 -2.06 24.11 -5.40
CA PHE A 40 -1.92 24.84 -6.65
C PHE A 40 -3.04 24.41 -7.61
N THR A 41 -3.75 25.37 -8.18
CA THR A 41 -4.80 25.12 -9.17
C THR A 41 -4.48 25.82 -10.48
N THR A 42 -4.76 25.17 -11.60
CA THR A 42 -4.66 25.79 -12.93
C THR A 42 -6.05 26.22 -13.40
N PRO A 43 -6.19 27.40 -14.05
CA PRO A 43 -7.48 27.87 -14.54
C PRO A 43 -8.09 26.96 -15.63
N ILE A 44 -7.24 26.23 -16.37
CA ILE A 44 -7.63 25.35 -17.46
C ILE A 44 -7.25 23.91 -17.10
N PRO A 45 -8.21 23.02 -16.81
CA PRO A 45 -7.94 21.63 -16.41
C PRO A 45 -7.15 20.80 -17.42
N ARG A 46 -7.16 21.19 -18.70
CA ARG A 46 -6.43 20.52 -19.79
C ARG A 46 -5.02 21.07 -20.05
N LYS A 47 -4.63 22.16 -19.38
CA LYS A 47 -3.26 22.71 -19.41
C LYS A 47 -2.63 22.54 -18.03
N GLU A 48 -2.45 21.29 -17.62
CA GLU A 48 -1.74 21.01 -16.38
C GLU A 48 -0.26 21.33 -16.53
N THR A 49 0.28 21.99 -15.51
CA THR A 49 1.71 22.26 -15.39
C THR A 49 2.37 21.13 -14.62
N PHE A 50 3.70 21.02 -14.70
CA PHE A 50 4.43 20.06 -13.88
C PHE A 50 4.19 20.31 -12.37
N VAL A 51 4.00 21.58 -11.96
CA VAL A 51 3.64 21.95 -10.59
C VAL A 51 2.25 21.43 -10.20
N SER A 52 1.23 21.58 -11.05
CA SER A 52 -0.10 21.05 -10.72
C SER A 52 -0.10 19.52 -10.61
N LYS A 53 0.68 18.85 -11.46
CA LYS A 53 0.87 17.40 -11.42
C LYS A 53 1.56 16.96 -10.13
N PHE A 54 2.62 17.67 -9.73
CA PHE A 54 3.31 17.45 -8.47
C PHE A 54 2.39 17.62 -7.26
N ILE A 55 1.59 18.68 -7.22
CA ILE A 55 0.64 18.91 -6.12
C ILE A 55 -0.42 17.79 -6.04
N LYS A 56 -0.90 17.24 -7.17
CA LYS A 56 -1.77 16.05 -7.12
C LYS A 56 -1.09 14.84 -6.51
N CYS A 57 0.17 14.59 -6.87
CA CYS A 57 0.96 13.53 -6.26
C CYS A 57 1.13 13.77 -4.76
N LYS A 58 1.40 15.01 -4.34
CA LYS A 58 1.43 15.39 -2.91
C LYS A 58 0.11 15.07 -2.22
N THR A 59 -1.04 15.44 -2.79
CA THR A 59 -2.35 15.14 -2.17
C THR A 59 -2.56 13.64 -1.96
N LEU A 60 -2.18 12.81 -2.93
CA LEU A 60 -2.24 11.35 -2.78
C LEU A 60 -1.24 10.84 -1.74
N TYR A 61 -0.05 11.45 -1.68
CA TYR A 61 0.96 11.10 -0.70
C TYR A 61 0.54 11.46 0.74
N ASP A 62 -0.08 12.62 0.94
CA ASP A 62 -0.64 12.99 2.25
C ASP A 62 -1.71 11.97 2.69
N THR A 63 -2.54 11.50 1.74
CA THR A 63 -3.52 10.43 1.99
C THR A 63 -2.84 9.09 2.31
N LEU A 64 -1.77 8.75 1.61
CA LEU A 64 -0.96 7.56 1.86
C LEU A 64 -0.38 7.56 3.28
N VAL A 65 0.18 8.69 3.73
CA VAL A 65 0.73 8.85 5.09
C VAL A 65 -0.35 8.68 6.17
N ASP A 66 -1.54 9.27 5.96
CA ASP A 66 -2.68 9.09 6.86
C ASP A 66 -3.16 7.64 6.92
N LEU A 67 -3.25 6.96 5.77
CA LEU A 67 -3.62 5.55 5.72
C LEU A 67 -2.56 4.64 6.35
N ASP A 68 -1.28 4.92 6.13
CA ASP A 68 -0.16 4.18 6.72
C ASP A 68 -0.25 4.17 8.24
N PHE A 69 -0.44 5.34 8.86
CA PHE A 69 -0.63 5.47 10.30
C PHE A 69 -1.79 4.60 10.81
N LYS A 70 -2.95 4.68 10.14
CA LYS A 70 -4.15 3.91 10.53
C LYS A 70 -3.99 2.40 10.32
N ILE A 71 -3.31 2.00 9.26
CA ILE A 71 -2.97 0.59 8.99
C ILE A 71 -2.06 0.08 10.10
N LYS A 72 -0.97 0.79 10.43
CA LYS A 72 -0.03 0.38 11.48
C LYS A 72 -0.70 0.23 12.84
N ILE A 73 -1.57 1.15 13.24
CA ILE A 73 -2.36 1.00 14.47
C ILE A 73 -3.18 -0.29 14.41
N SER A 74 -3.92 -0.49 13.32
CA SER A 74 -4.77 -1.67 13.16
C SER A 74 -3.96 -2.97 13.19
N LEU A 75 -2.81 -3.02 12.52
CA LEU A 75 -1.94 -4.20 12.50
C LEU A 75 -1.33 -4.51 13.88
N LYS A 76 -0.90 -3.49 14.62
CA LYS A 76 -0.34 -3.64 15.98
C LYS A 76 -1.40 -4.12 16.97
N GLU A 77 -2.59 -3.53 16.93
CA GLU A 77 -3.70 -3.95 17.78
C GLU A 77 -4.18 -5.35 17.42
N ALA A 78 -4.32 -5.67 16.12
CA ALA A 78 -4.62 -7.02 15.66
C ALA A 78 -3.60 -8.03 16.19
N LEU A 79 -2.29 -7.71 16.16
CA LEU A 79 -1.25 -8.58 16.71
C LEU A 79 -1.42 -8.79 18.22
N ARG A 80 -1.67 -7.71 18.97
CA ARG A 80 -1.86 -7.74 20.42
C ARG A 80 -2.96 -8.72 20.82
N TYR A 81 -4.12 -8.64 20.18
CA TYR A 81 -5.25 -9.54 20.45
C TYR A 81 -5.03 -10.94 19.87
N SER A 82 -4.49 -11.07 18.65
CA SER A 82 -4.22 -12.37 18.00
C SER A 82 -3.21 -13.24 18.75
N SER A 83 -2.35 -12.59 19.56
CA SER A 83 -1.29 -13.24 20.31
C SER A 83 -1.57 -13.31 21.82
N SER A 84 -2.75 -12.87 22.26
CA SER A 84 -3.14 -12.89 23.67
C SER A 84 -3.25 -14.33 24.20
N LYS A 85 -3.00 -14.51 25.49
CA LYS A 85 -3.19 -15.82 26.14
C LYS A 85 -4.66 -16.23 26.12
N VAL A 86 -5.55 -15.27 26.36
CA VAL A 86 -7.01 -15.47 26.37
C VAL A 86 -7.47 -16.04 25.04
N LEU A 87 -7.06 -15.46 23.91
CA LEU A 87 -7.46 -15.96 22.60
C LEU A 87 -6.95 -17.39 22.37
N LYS A 88 -5.70 -17.68 22.74
CA LYS A 88 -5.11 -19.03 22.57
C LYS A 88 -5.87 -20.11 23.35
N GLU A 89 -6.38 -19.76 24.52
CA GLU A 89 -7.11 -20.67 25.39
C GLU A 89 -8.60 -20.79 25.00
N THR A 90 -9.17 -19.76 24.36
CA THR A 90 -10.61 -19.68 24.06
C THR A 90 -10.96 -19.91 22.59
N PHE A 91 -9.99 -19.88 21.67
CA PHE A 91 -10.27 -20.00 20.25
C PHE A 91 -10.81 -21.40 19.90
N ASN A 92 -12.01 -21.42 19.33
CA ASN A 92 -12.61 -22.60 18.74
C ASN A 92 -13.23 -22.22 17.40
N PHE A 93 -12.97 -23.01 16.36
CA PHE A 93 -13.48 -22.83 15.00
C PHE A 93 -15.01 -22.82 14.90
N PHE A 94 -15.69 -23.51 15.80
CA PHE A 94 -17.13 -23.76 15.73
C PHE A 94 -17.96 -22.95 16.73
N ASP A 95 -17.30 -22.25 17.66
CA ASP A 95 -17.97 -21.46 18.68
C ASP A 95 -18.05 -19.97 18.30
N SER A 96 -18.97 -19.29 18.97
CA SER A 96 -19.04 -17.82 18.96
C SER A 96 -17.70 -17.21 19.40
N PRO A 97 -17.25 -16.13 18.74
CA PRO A 97 -15.95 -15.55 19.03
C PRO A 97 -15.91 -14.94 20.43
N SER A 98 -14.80 -15.13 21.14
CA SER A 98 -14.50 -14.43 22.38
C SER A 98 -14.29 -12.93 22.13
N GLU A 99 -14.30 -12.11 23.19
CA GLU A 99 -14.09 -10.65 23.03
C GLU A 99 -12.74 -10.35 22.36
N ASP A 100 -11.66 -11.01 22.79
CA ASP A 100 -10.34 -10.87 22.16
C ASP A 100 -10.36 -11.30 20.68
N GLU A 101 -11.10 -12.36 20.35
CA GLU A 101 -11.26 -12.79 18.95
C GLU A 101 -11.99 -11.72 18.12
N LYS A 102 -13.06 -11.12 18.67
CA LYS A 102 -13.79 -10.02 18.01
C LYS A 102 -12.90 -8.81 17.78
N TYR A 103 -12.12 -8.39 18.78
CA TYR A 103 -11.18 -7.28 18.63
C TYR A 103 -10.08 -7.60 17.60
N ALA A 104 -9.52 -8.81 17.64
CA ALA A 104 -8.54 -9.24 16.66
C ALA A 104 -9.08 -9.11 15.23
N TYR A 105 -10.27 -9.66 14.96
CA TYR A 105 -10.90 -9.54 13.64
C TYR A 105 -11.27 -8.10 13.28
N TYR A 106 -11.78 -7.31 14.23
CA TYR A 106 -12.10 -5.90 14.00
C TYR A 106 -10.89 -5.12 13.46
N TYR A 107 -9.74 -5.27 14.10
CA TYR A 107 -8.52 -4.59 13.67
C TYR A 107 -7.94 -5.19 12.38
N ILE A 108 -8.04 -6.52 12.18
CA ILE A 108 -7.68 -7.19 10.93
C ILE A 108 -8.49 -6.65 9.74
N GLU A 109 -9.81 -6.55 9.89
CA GLU A 109 -10.70 -6.04 8.84
C GLU A 109 -10.39 -4.58 8.52
N ASN A 110 -10.15 -3.76 9.55
CA ASN A 110 -9.73 -2.37 9.38
C ASN A 110 -8.42 -2.23 8.59
N ALA A 111 -7.42 -3.06 8.87
CA ALA A 111 -6.16 -3.10 8.12
C ALA A 111 -6.37 -3.58 6.69
N LEU A 112 -7.19 -4.63 6.50
CA LEU A 112 -7.52 -5.23 5.20
C LEU A 112 -8.14 -4.20 4.24
N PHE A 113 -9.17 -3.47 4.68
CA PHE A 113 -9.82 -2.48 3.83
C PHE A 113 -8.91 -1.31 3.45
N ARG A 114 -8.09 -0.83 4.39
CA ARG A 114 -7.15 0.26 4.13
C ARG A 114 -5.96 -0.17 3.25
N THR A 115 -5.48 -1.39 3.41
CA THR A 115 -4.44 -1.98 2.53
C THR A 115 -4.96 -2.10 1.10
N ALA A 116 -6.23 -2.49 0.91
CA ALA A 116 -6.85 -2.47 -0.42
C ALA A 116 -6.89 -1.06 -1.03
N SER A 117 -7.11 -0.01 -0.23
CA SER A 117 -7.04 1.38 -0.70
C SER A 117 -5.63 1.80 -1.13
N LEU A 118 -4.57 1.25 -0.52
CA LEU A 118 -3.19 1.51 -0.96
C LEU A 118 -2.95 1.01 -2.39
N TRP A 119 -3.52 -0.13 -2.77
CA TRP A 119 -3.43 -0.62 -4.15
C TRP A 119 -4.07 0.35 -5.16
N ASP A 120 -5.20 0.96 -4.81
CA ASP A 120 -5.81 1.99 -5.65
C ASP A 120 -5.01 3.30 -5.64
N ILE A 121 -4.36 3.68 -4.53
CA ILE A 121 -3.42 4.81 -4.50
C ILE A 121 -2.23 4.56 -5.42
N LEU A 122 -1.63 3.36 -5.38
CA LEU A 122 -0.57 2.96 -6.30
C LEU A 122 -1.00 3.19 -7.75
N ALA A 123 -2.20 2.72 -8.12
CA ALA A 123 -2.73 2.89 -9.46
C ALA A 123 -2.95 4.37 -9.83
N GLN A 124 -3.46 5.19 -8.90
CA GLN A 124 -3.63 6.63 -9.09
C GLN A 124 -2.29 7.35 -9.30
N LEU A 125 -1.24 6.98 -8.55
CA LEU A 125 0.10 7.54 -8.73
C LEU A 125 0.66 7.25 -10.12
N TYR A 126 0.53 6.01 -10.62
CA TYR A 126 0.92 5.67 -11.99
C TYR A 126 0.10 6.46 -13.02
N CYS A 127 -1.22 6.57 -12.84
CA CYS A 127 -2.06 7.33 -13.77
C CYS A 127 -1.68 8.81 -13.83
N ILE A 128 -1.40 9.43 -12.68
CA ILE A 128 -0.92 10.81 -12.66
C ILE A 128 0.46 10.87 -13.31
N HIS A 129 1.45 10.12 -12.81
CA HIS A 129 2.83 10.22 -13.27
C HIS A 129 2.98 10.00 -14.80
N TYR A 130 2.24 9.06 -15.38
CA TYR A 130 2.29 8.76 -16.81
C TYR A 130 1.23 9.46 -17.67
N ASP A 131 0.48 10.44 -17.12
CA ASP A 131 -0.57 11.19 -17.82
C ASP A 131 -1.61 10.28 -18.49
N VAL A 132 -2.09 9.29 -17.74
CA VAL A 132 -3.11 8.35 -18.19
C VAL A 132 -4.47 8.84 -17.71
N TYR A 133 -5.31 9.23 -18.66
CA TYR A 133 -6.64 9.74 -18.36
C TYR A 133 -7.61 8.60 -18.02
N ILE A 134 -8.01 8.54 -16.74
CA ILE A 134 -9.08 7.68 -16.24
C ILE A 134 -10.01 8.54 -15.40
N ASN A 135 -11.31 8.22 -15.42
CA ASN A 135 -12.23 8.84 -14.48
C ASN A 135 -11.77 8.53 -13.04
N LYS A 136 -11.57 9.59 -12.24
CA LYS A 136 -11.06 9.49 -10.87
C LYS A 136 -11.89 8.57 -9.96
N SER A 137 -13.19 8.41 -10.23
CA SER A 137 -14.07 7.49 -9.48
C SER A 137 -14.04 6.03 -9.96
N LYS A 138 -13.26 5.73 -11.01
CA LYS A 138 -13.18 4.40 -11.65
C LYS A 138 -11.74 3.90 -11.77
N VAL A 139 -10.86 4.35 -10.88
CA VAL A 139 -9.48 3.86 -10.81
C VAL A 139 -9.50 2.55 -10.05
N TYR A 140 -9.35 1.44 -10.77
CA TYR A 140 -9.26 0.10 -10.19
C TYR A 140 -7.89 -0.50 -10.51
N TYR A 141 -7.08 -0.74 -9.48
CA TYR A 141 -5.71 -1.24 -9.66
C TYR A 141 -5.64 -2.52 -10.52
N ASN A 142 -6.62 -3.41 -10.36
CA ASN A 142 -6.69 -4.69 -11.06
C ASN A 142 -6.87 -4.56 -12.58
N GLN A 143 -7.47 -3.45 -13.04
CA GLN A 143 -7.64 -3.13 -14.46
C GLN A 143 -6.41 -2.42 -15.01
N ILE A 144 -5.87 -1.47 -14.26
CA ILE A 144 -4.73 -0.64 -14.65
C ILE A 144 -3.47 -1.47 -14.85
N PHE A 145 -3.18 -2.39 -13.92
CA PHE A 145 -1.99 -3.24 -14.02
C PHE A 145 -2.20 -4.49 -14.88
N LYS A 146 -3.40 -4.70 -15.45
CA LYS A 146 -3.65 -5.88 -16.30
C LYS A 146 -2.74 -5.88 -17.55
N PRO A 147 -1.98 -6.95 -17.83
CA PRO A 147 -1.12 -7.03 -19.01
C PRO A 147 -1.92 -6.81 -20.29
N ASN A 148 -1.28 -6.16 -21.27
CA ASN A 148 -1.84 -5.83 -22.57
C ASN A 148 -3.05 -4.87 -22.54
N ASN A 149 -3.27 -4.18 -21.41
CA ASN A 149 -4.21 -3.07 -21.36
C ASN A 149 -3.53 -1.82 -21.97
N PRO A 150 -4.10 -1.17 -23.00
CA PRO A 150 -3.53 0.05 -23.58
C PRO A 150 -3.22 1.16 -22.56
N ILE A 151 -3.97 1.18 -21.46
CA ILE A 151 -3.80 2.11 -20.33
C ILE A 151 -2.37 2.09 -19.76
N ASN A 152 -1.71 0.93 -19.74
CA ASN A 152 -0.38 0.79 -19.12
C ASN A 152 0.80 0.77 -20.10
N ILE A 153 0.59 1.22 -21.35
CA ILE A 153 1.65 1.18 -22.38
C ILE A 153 2.93 1.89 -21.95
N LYS A 154 2.82 2.98 -21.18
CA LYS A 154 3.95 3.79 -20.68
C LYS A 154 4.70 3.17 -19.49
N PHE A 155 4.11 2.18 -18.81
CA PHE A 155 4.65 1.54 -17.61
C PHE A 155 4.46 0.02 -17.65
N LYS A 156 4.57 -0.56 -18.84
CA LYS A 156 4.21 -1.96 -19.12
C LYS A 156 4.97 -2.96 -18.26
N ASP A 157 6.24 -2.70 -17.98
CA ASP A 157 7.08 -3.62 -17.23
C ASP A 157 6.72 -3.65 -15.75
N ASP A 158 6.44 -2.50 -15.15
CA ASP A 158 5.93 -2.43 -13.79
C ASP A 158 4.53 -3.02 -13.68
N ALA A 159 3.65 -2.74 -14.65
CA ALA A 159 2.32 -3.35 -14.70
C ALA A 159 2.41 -4.89 -14.72
N ARG A 160 3.34 -5.47 -15.50
CA ARG A 160 3.57 -6.92 -15.51
C ARG A 160 4.09 -7.44 -14.16
N LYS A 161 5.05 -6.75 -13.53
CA LYS A 161 5.59 -7.13 -12.21
C LYS A 161 4.50 -7.11 -11.15
N ILE A 162 3.75 -6.01 -11.06
CA ILE A 162 2.64 -5.85 -10.12
C ILE A 162 1.58 -6.92 -10.38
N TYR A 163 1.14 -7.10 -11.63
CA TYR A 163 0.13 -8.10 -11.96
C TYR A 163 0.55 -9.53 -11.64
N LYS A 164 1.82 -9.87 -11.83
CA LYS A 164 2.38 -11.18 -11.44
C LYS A 164 2.16 -11.43 -9.94
N TYR A 165 2.37 -10.42 -9.10
CA TYR A 165 2.07 -10.50 -7.66
C TYR A 165 0.56 -10.61 -7.39
N LEU A 166 -0.26 -9.77 -8.01
CA LEU A 166 -1.73 -9.82 -7.85
C LEU A 166 -2.33 -11.18 -8.24
N LYS A 167 -1.68 -11.89 -9.16
CA LYS A 167 -2.06 -13.23 -9.64
C LYS A 167 -1.19 -14.34 -9.08
N GLU A 168 -0.37 -14.09 -8.07
CA GLU A 168 0.44 -15.13 -7.47
C GLU A 168 -0.46 -16.26 -6.92
N LYS A 169 0.02 -17.50 -7.06
CA LYS A 169 -0.67 -18.69 -6.54
C LYS A 169 -0.38 -18.82 -5.04
N ASP A 170 -1.38 -19.31 -4.32
CA ASP A 170 -1.26 -19.50 -2.88
C ASP A 170 -0.24 -20.58 -2.54
N ASN A 171 0.71 -20.27 -1.64
CA ASN A 171 1.65 -21.23 -1.08
C ASN A 171 2.17 -20.71 0.28
N THR A 172 1.82 -21.40 1.37
CA THR A 172 2.25 -21.11 2.75
C THR A 172 3.43 -21.98 3.22
N ASN A 173 3.90 -22.91 2.38
CA ASN A 173 5.01 -23.82 2.71
C ASN A 173 6.38 -23.20 2.40
N VAL A 174 6.42 -21.88 2.19
CA VAL A 174 7.63 -21.11 1.92
C VAL A 174 7.91 -20.19 3.11
N SER A 175 9.18 -20.05 3.44
CA SER A 175 9.68 -19.22 4.53
C SER A 175 10.70 -18.22 3.97
N PRO A 176 10.73 -16.97 4.45
CA PRO A 176 9.88 -16.42 5.53
C PRO A 176 8.52 -15.88 5.06
N GLU A 177 8.42 -15.43 3.80
CA GLU A 177 7.22 -14.79 3.23
C GLU A 177 6.33 -15.79 2.48
N TRP A 178 5.02 -15.75 2.75
CA TRP A 178 4.05 -16.57 2.03
C TRP A 178 3.76 -16.01 0.64
N LYS A 179 3.26 -16.87 -0.25
CA LYS A 179 2.85 -16.50 -1.62
C LYS A 179 1.35 -16.46 -1.77
N GLY A 180 0.88 -15.61 -2.70
CA GLY A 180 -0.54 -15.46 -3.01
C GLY A 180 -1.31 -14.63 -1.99
N ASN A 181 -0.61 -13.83 -1.18
CA ASN A 181 -1.19 -13.01 -0.11
C ASN A 181 -2.26 -12.06 -0.64
N HIS A 182 -1.96 -11.30 -1.70
CA HIS A 182 -2.94 -10.44 -2.33
C HIS A 182 -4.22 -11.17 -2.74
N ARG A 183 -4.08 -12.37 -3.33
CA ARG A 183 -5.21 -13.18 -3.77
C ARG A 183 -6.06 -13.61 -2.58
N PHE A 184 -5.43 -14.03 -1.49
CA PHE A 184 -6.10 -14.38 -0.23
C PHE A 184 -6.85 -13.16 0.33
N VAL A 185 -6.15 -12.04 0.55
CA VAL A 185 -6.65 -10.78 1.08
C VAL A 185 -7.84 -10.26 0.26
N ASN A 186 -7.70 -10.20 -1.06
CA ASN A 186 -8.76 -9.76 -1.96
C ASN A 186 -9.98 -10.70 -1.94
N ARG A 187 -9.77 -12.03 -1.87
CA ARG A 187 -10.89 -12.99 -1.72
C ARG A 187 -11.64 -12.78 -0.40
N THR A 188 -10.90 -12.61 0.71
CA THR A 188 -11.47 -12.34 2.04
C THR A 188 -12.30 -11.06 2.03
N ARG A 189 -11.76 -9.96 1.47
CA ARG A 189 -12.47 -8.69 1.30
C ARG A 189 -13.75 -8.84 0.46
N ASN A 190 -13.65 -9.48 -0.70
CA ASN A 190 -14.79 -9.67 -1.60
C ASN A 190 -15.88 -10.55 -0.97
N LYS A 191 -15.49 -11.54 -0.18
CA LYS A 191 -16.44 -12.35 0.58
C LYS A 191 -17.23 -11.50 1.59
N MET A 192 -16.57 -10.64 2.35
CA MET A 192 -17.24 -9.72 3.28
C MET A 192 -18.24 -8.78 2.59
N ILE A 193 -17.87 -8.25 1.41
CA ILE A 193 -18.71 -7.28 0.69
C ILE A 193 -19.93 -7.96 0.03
N HIS A 194 -19.77 -9.18 -0.47
CA HIS A 194 -20.77 -9.80 -1.35
C HIS A 194 -21.50 -11.01 -0.74
N ARG A 195 -21.04 -11.53 0.41
CA ARG A 195 -21.63 -12.69 1.06
C ARG A 195 -21.77 -12.47 2.56
N ASN A 196 -20.83 -12.97 3.34
CA ASN A 196 -20.82 -13.05 4.80
C ASN A 196 -19.41 -12.74 5.30
N SER A 197 -19.28 -12.40 6.59
CA SER A 197 -17.95 -12.24 7.17
C SER A 197 -17.21 -13.59 7.18
N PRO A 198 -15.96 -13.66 6.69
CA PRO A 198 -15.11 -14.84 6.76
C PRO A 198 -14.75 -15.20 8.21
N ASN A 199 -15.01 -14.30 9.15
CA ASN A 199 -14.70 -14.44 10.57
C ASN A 199 -15.87 -15.00 11.39
N ILE A 200 -17.02 -15.24 10.76
CA ILE A 200 -18.22 -15.82 11.39
C ILE A 200 -18.45 -17.21 10.80
N ILE A 201 -18.66 -18.21 11.66
CA ILE A 201 -19.05 -19.54 11.19
C ILE A 201 -20.45 -19.49 10.54
N SER A 202 -20.59 -20.12 9.38
CA SER A 202 -21.89 -20.23 8.71
C SER A 202 -22.05 -21.58 8.03
N LEU A 203 -23.24 -22.17 8.18
CA LEU A 203 -23.68 -23.33 7.44
C LEU A 203 -25.08 -23.06 6.92
N SER A 204 -25.19 -22.64 5.66
CA SER A 204 -26.48 -22.42 5.01
C SER A 204 -26.38 -22.63 3.50
N ASN A 205 -27.53 -22.66 2.82
CA ASN A 205 -27.61 -22.68 1.35
C ASN A 205 -26.98 -21.42 0.70
N PHE A 206 -26.70 -20.38 1.49
CA PHE A 206 -26.03 -19.18 1.02
C PHE A 206 -24.51 -19.32 0.99
N ASP A 207 -23.91 -19.87 2.05
CA ASP A 207 -22.46 -20.11 2.15
C ASP A 207 -22.11 -21.09 3.28
N VAL A 208 -21.05 -21.88 3.06
CA VAL A 208 -20.39 -22.67 4.11
C VAL A 208 -19.06 -22.00 4.44
N ASN A 209 -18.90 -21.52 5.67
CA ASN A 209 -17.72 -20.82 6.14
C ASN A 209 -17.23 -21.35 7.49
N ILE A 210 -15.93 -21.61 7.58
CA ILE A 210 -15.22 -21.86 8.83
C ILE A 210 -14.23 -20.71 9.00
N LYS A 211 -14.24 -20.08 10.17
CA LYS A 211 -13.34 -18.96 10.48
C LYS A 211 -11.89 -19.44 10.57
N THR A 212 -10.94 -18.53 10.32
CA THR A 212 -9.50 -18.83 10.35
C THR A 212 -8.86 -18.19 11.57
N TYR A 213 -7.85 -18.83 12.18
CA TYR A 213 -7.15 -18.23 13.31
C TYR A 213 -6.62 -16.81 12.97
N PRO A 214 -6.91 -15.78 13.79
CA PRO A 214 -6.62 -14.37 13.46
C PRO A 214 -5.18 -14.10 13.01
N LEU A 215 -4.18 -14.70 13.65
CA LEU A 215 -2.77 -14.49 13.33
C LEU A 215 -2.42 -14.90 11.88
N THR A 216 -3.11 -15.91 11.33
CA THR A 216 -2.92 -16.35 9.94
C THR A 216 -3.40 -15.27 8.96
N MET A 217 -4.55 -14.66 9.24
CA MET A 217 -5.07 -13.55 8.42
C MET A 217 -4.20 -12.31 8.56
N LEU A 218 -3.75 -12.00 9.77
CA LEU A 218 -2.88 -10.87 10.05
C LEU A 218 -1.58 -10.96 9.24
N LYS A 219 -0.88 -12.10 9.28
CA LYS A 219 0.36 -12.32 8.51
C LYS A 219 0.16 -12.02 7.02
N ARG A 220 -0.90 -12.56 6.42
CA ARG A 220 -1.25 -12.35 5.00
C ARG A 220 -1.44 -10.87 4.66
N ILE A 221 -2.12 -10.13 5.53
CA ILE A 221 -2.42 -8.70 5.30
C ILE A 221 -1.14 -7.87 5.47
N VAL A 222 -0.32 -8.16 6.48
CA VAL A 222 0.95 -7.47 6.72
C VAL A 222 1.91 -7.65 5.54
N GLU A 223 2.00 -8.85 4.99
CA GLU A 223 2.83 -9.14 3.82
C GLU A 223 2.29 -8.44 2.54
N ASP A 224 0.97 -8.39 2.33
CA ASP A 224 0.38 -7.63 1.20
C ASP A 224 0.59 -6.12 1.35
N TYR A 225 0.44 -5.59 2.56
CA TYR A 225 0.72 -4.20 2.92
C TYR A 225 2.19 -3.85 2.63
N ASN A 226 3.13 -4.67 3.07
CA ASN A 226 4.55 -4.45 2.85
C ASN A 226 4.89 -4.43 1.34
N VAL A 227 4.32 -5.35 0.54
CA VAL A 227 4.56 -5.41 -0.90
C VAL A 227 3.97 -4.20 -1.64
N VAL A 228 2.72 -3.81 -1.36
CA VAL A 228 2.15 -2.61 -2.00
C VAL A 228 2.93 -1.36 -1.63
N SER A 229 3.38 -1.25 -0.38
CA SER A 229 4.23 -0.14 0.07
C SER A 229 5.56 -0.06 -0.66
N LYS A 230 6.21 -1.21 -0.96
CA LYS A 230 7.42 -1.28 -1.79
C LYS A 230 7.16 -0.77 -3.21
N PHE A 231 6.05 -1.18 -3.85
CA PHE A 231 5.70 -0.66 -5.18
C PHE A 231 5.39 0.85 -5.17
N ILE A 232 4.70 1.31 -4.14
CA ILE A 232 4.41 2.74 -3.94
C ILE A 232 5.71 3.54 -3.80
N LEU A 233 6.68 3.04 -3.03
CA LEU A 233 7.96 3.71 -2.84
C LEU A 233 8.73 3.88 -4.16
N VAL A 234 8.69 2.87 -5.04
CA VAL A 234 9.31 2.94 -6.37
C VAL A 234 8.75 4.11 -7.18
N ILE A 235 7.43 4.19 -7.37
CA ILE A 235 6.83 5.26 -8.18
C ILE A 235 6.96 6.64 -7.53
N ILE A 236 6.95 6.74 -6.20
CA ILE A 236 7.20 8.00 -5.48
C ILE A 236 8.62 8.50 -5.73
N ASN A 237 9.62 7.61 -5.69
CA ASN A 237 11.01 7.96 -6.00
C ASN A 237 11.15 8.50 -7.45
N GLU A 238 10.41 7.92 -8.39
CA GLU A 238 10.39 8.38 -9.79
C GLU A 238 9.73 9.76 -9.93
N ILE A 239 8.58 9.96 -9.31
CA ILE A 239 7.88 11.26 -9.28
C ILE A 239 8.77 12.37 -8.73
N GLU A 240 9.46 12.12 -7.62
CA GLU A 240 10.36 13.09 -6.99
C GLU A 240 11.54 13.45 -7.91
N LYS A 241 12.20 12.46 -8.49
CA LYS A 241 13.31 12.66 -9.44
C LYS A 241 12.88 13.51 -10.64
N ASP A 242 11.73 13.19 -11.22
CA ASP A 242 11.19 13.92 -12.37
C ASP A 242 10.81 15.36 -12.02
N TYR A 243 10.25 15.58 -10.83
CA TYR A 243 9.95 16.93 -10.36
C TYR A 243 11.23 17.77 -10.21
N VAL A 244 12.25 17.26 -9.52
CA VAL A 244 13.53 17.95 -9.33
C VAL A 244 14.16 18.28 -10.69
N LYS A 245 14.17 17.33 -11.62
CA LYS A 245 14.69 17.54 -12.98
C LYS A 245 13.94 18.65 -13.72
N ASN A 246 12.61 18.68 -13.68
CA ASN A 246 11.80 19.70 -14.34
C ASN A 246 11.90 21.07 -13.67
N TYR A 247 12.05 21.10 -12.35
CA TYR A 247 12.29 22.33 -11.60
C TYR A 247 13.65 22.94 -11.97
N LEU A 248 14.72 22.15 -11.96
CA LEU A 248 16.06 22.60 -12.37
C LEU A 248 16.09 23.10 -13.82
N LYS A 249 15.37 22.45 -14.74
CA LYS A 249 15.21 22.95 -16.13
C LYS A 249 14.61 24.34 -16.21
N THR A 250 13.74 24.67 -15.27
CA THR A 250 13.07 25.98 -15.22
C THR A 250 14.02 27.06 -14.72
N LEU A 251 14.91 26.73 -13.79
CA LEU A 251 15.91 27.64 -13.22
C LEU A 251 17.16 27.81 -14.10
N PHE A 252 17.62 26.70 -14.71
CA PHE A 252 18.86 26.62 -15.47
C PHE A 252 18.63 25.99 -16.86
N PRO A 253 17.89 26.67 -17.77
CA PRO A 253 17.46 26.08 -19.04
C PRO A 253 18.61 25.71 -19.98
N THR A 254 19.78 26.32 -19.86
CA THR A 254 20.95 26.12 -20.73
C THR A 254 22.06 25.25 -20.13
N GLU A 255 22.02 24.96 -18.82
CA GLU A 255 23.15 24.40 -18.07
C GLU A 255 22.84 23.05 -17.39
N LEU A 256 21.62 22.53 -17.54
CA LEU A 256 21.16 21.35 -16.84
C LEU A 256 22.04 20.11 -17.08
N ASP A 257 22.44 19.85 -18.33
CA ASP A 257 23.24 18.67 -18.66
C ASP A 257 24.64 18.75 -18.04
N THR A 258 25.21 19.95 -17.95
CA THR A 258 26.47 20.23 -17.26
C THR A 258 26.33 20.01 -15.74
N ILE A 259 25.26 20.53 -15.11
CA ILE A 259 25.01 20.37 -13.67
C ILE A 259 24.76 18.90 -13.30
N ILE A 260 23.96 18.17 -14.09
CA ILE A 260 23.70 16.74 -13.85
C ILE A 260 24.98 15.91 -13.99
N SER A 261 25.84 16.21 -14.98
CA SER A 261 27.12 15.53 -15.13
C SER A 261 28.04 15.74 -13.93
N LEU A 262 28.12 16.98 -13.40
CA LEU A 262 28.93 17.33 -12.22
C LEU A 262 28.45 16.64 -10.93
N VAL A 263 27.13 16.55 -10.71
CA VAL A 263 26.55 15.85 -9.55
C VAL A 263 26.70 14.32 -9.66
N THR A 264 26.70 13.78 -10.87
CA THR A 264 26.93 12.34 -11.09
C THR A 264 28.40 11.97 -10.93
N LEU A 265 29.32 12.86 -11.36
CA LEU A 265 30.77 12.72 -11.13
C LEU A 265 31.13 12.79 -9.64
N SER A 266 30.52 13.68 -8.86
CA SER A 266 30.83 13.79 -7.41
C SER A 266 30.39 12.58 -6.59
N LYS A 267 29.40 11.80 -7.05
CA LYS A 267 28.98 10.55 -6.41
C LYS A 267 29.85 9.33 -6.74
N ASN A 268 30.71 9.42 -7.75
CA ASN A 268 31.61 8.33 -8.16
C ASN A 268 33.07 8.54 -7.68
N ILE A 269 33.34 9.62 -6.94
CA ILE A 269 34.67 9.97 -6.42
C ILE A 269 34.75 9.76 -4.88
N LEU A 270 33.71 9.19 -4.26
CA LEU A 270 33.67 8.80 -2.84
C LEU A 270 33.49 7.29 -2.69
#